data_AF-A0A945CEF6-F1
#
_entry.id   AF-A0A945CEF6-F1
#
_cell.length_a   1.000
_cell.length_b   1.000
_cell.length_c   1.000
_cell.angle_alpha   90.00
_cell.angle_beta   90.00
_cell.angle_gamma   90.00
#
_symmetry.space_group_name_H-M   'P 1'
#
loop_
_entity.id
_entity.type
_entity.pdbx_description
1 polymer ?
#
loop_
_entity_poly.entity_id
_entity_poly.type
_entity_poly.pdbx_seq_one_letter_code
_entity_poly.pdbx_strand_id
1 'polypeptide(L)'
;MSFGDNTIARSRIPAFLLGALLATALLGSSACWAISSPLKATLVDRAGNHHEVEKLTYQDRLDIEYYVEGQRRLVPLQNIDRLRLEGDPRDEEQTIVVTLRTGRSETGKILAGSNVSPHQDALGGGGSASRFTGVTPLGPFDILVRDVREIIMRHPASLPPAKETVLKATLITLDGKMFEVEGVEYRGKLRMDYNIGNKRRSAKLEKVSRVDFTEGGTHQEMRPVTITYWSGKTVQGTVEASTVRLSGEMDKSYFERVNAAFTGRIASGAFSIGMHAIKQIRFKPPVQEEGAEGEHKGVKADGDRLGN
;
A
#
# COMPACT_ATOMS: atom_id res chain seq x y z
N MET A 1 5.21 -73.08 -57.04
CA MET A 1 3.95 -72.62 -57.64
C MET A 1 3.04 -72.23 -56.49
N SER A 2 2.86 -70.93 -56.22
CA SER A 2 1.97 -70.03 -56.97
C SER A 2 0.52 -70.13 -56.45
N PHE A 3 0.12 -69.05 -55.73
CA PHE A 3 -1.22 -68.46 -55.57
C PHE A 3 -2.28 -69.28 -54.80
N GLY A 4 -3.18 -68.67 -54.01
CA GLY A 4 -3.48 -67.26 -53.87
C GLY A 4 -4.44 -67.00 -52.70
N ASP A 5 -4.47 -65.73 -52.35
CA ASP A 5 -5.25 -65.06 -51.32
C ASP A 5 -6.76 -65.36 -51.37
N ASN A 6 -7.40 -65.32 -50.20
CA ASN A 6 -8.72 -64.72 -50.11
C ASN A 6 -8.79 -63.74 -48.93
N THR A 7 -9.18 -62.55 -49.32
CA THR A 7 -9.09 -61.27 -48.64
C THR A 7 -10.29 -61.07 -47.73
N ILE A 8 -10.09 -60.64 -46.48
CA ILE A 8 -11.09 -59.85 -45.76
C ILE A 8 -10.45 -58.50 -45.45
N ALA A 9 -10.88 -57.51 -46.22
CA ALA A 9 -10.58 -56.11 -46.01
C ALA A 9 -11.12 -55.67 -44.64
N ARG A 10 -10.23 -55.28 -43.74
CA ARG A 10 -10.57 -54.37 -42.64
C ARG A 10 -9.88 -53.04 -42.90
N SER A 11 -10.70 -52.08 -43.30
CA SER A 11 -10.37 -50.68 -43.46
C SER A 11 -9.61 -50.16 -42.24
N ARG A 12 -8.40 -49.66 -42.47
CA ARG A 12 -7.70 -48.81 -41.52
C ARG A 12 -8.47 -47.49 -41.44
N ILE A 13 -9.25 -47.31 -40.37
CA ILE A 13 -9.77 -46.00 -40.01
C ILE A 13 -8.56 -45.18 -39.53
N PRO A 14 -8.30 -43.99 -40.10
CA PRO A 14 -7.15 -43.19 -39.70
C PRO A 14 -7.31 -42.72 -38.26
N ALA A 15 -6.22 -42.82 -37.49
CA ALA A 15 -6.10 -42.35 -36.12
C ALA A 15 -6.09 -40.82 -36.08
N PHE A 16 -7.25 -40.19 -36.29
CA PHE A 16 -7.44 -38.76 -36.09
C PHE A 16 -8.86 -38.48 -35.60
N LEU A 17 -9.25 -39.07 -34.47
CA LEU A 17 -10.48 -38.70 -33.75
C LEU A 17 -10.35 -39.03 -32.25
N LEU A 18 -9.20 -38.67 -31.67
CA LEU A 18 -8.99 -38.65 -30.22
C LEU A 18 -8.47 -37.28 -29.75
N GLY A 19 -8.88 -36.22 -30.45
CA GLY A 19 -8.34 -34.86 -30.29
C GLY A 19 -9.37 -33.78 -29.92
N ALA A 20 -10.60 -34.13 -29.58
CA ALA A 20 -11.67 -33.14 -29.45
C ALA A 20 -12.53 -33.20 -28.16
N LEU A 21 -12.16 -33.99 -27.14
CA LEU A 21 -12.95 -34.03 -25.90
C LEU A 21 -12.14 -33.99 -24.59
N LEU A 22 -10.86 -33.61 -24.65
CA LEU A 22 -10.02 -33.40 -23.45
C LEU A 22 -9.35 -32.02 -23.39
N ALA A 23 -9.62 -31.14 -24.35
CA ALA A 23 -8.98 -29.82 -24.48
C ALA A 23 -9.88 -28.64 -24.05
N THR A 24 -11.08 -28.90 -23.53
CA THR A 24 -12.02 -27.87 -23.02
C THR A 24 -12.07 -27.78 -21.50
N ALA A 25 -11.28 -28.57 -20.77
CA ALA A 25 -11.17 -28.50 -19.30
C ALA A 25 -9.92 -27.77 -18.79
N LEU A 26 -9.13 -27.14 -19.68
CA LEU A 26 -7.87 -26.45 -19.35
C LEU A 26 -7.89 -24.93 -19.62
N LEU A 27 -9.06 -24.38 -19.96
CA LEU A 27 -9.26 -22.95 -20.19
C LEU A 27 -10.40 -22.46 -19.32
N GLY A 28 -10.10 -22.07 -18.08
CA GLY A 28 -11.11 -21.54 -17.17
C GLY A 28 -10.75 -21.57 -15.69
N SER A 29 -9.46 -21.64 -15.35
CA SER A 29 -9.00 -21.38 -13.99
C SER A 29 -7.67 -20.68 -14.09
N SER A 30 -7.70 -19.44 -14.59
CA SER A 30 -6.82 -18.43 -14.05
C SER A 30 -7.19 -18.32 -12.57
N ALA A 31 -6.65 -19.22 -11.76
CA ALA A 31 -6.43 -18.96 -10.35
C ALA A 31 -5.51 -17.76 -10.36
N CYS A 32 -6.13 -16.57 -10.42
CA CYS A 32 -5.58 -15.37 -9.87
C CYS A 32 -4.97 -15.84 -8.55
N TRP A 33 -3.68 -15.57 -8.37
CA TRP A 33 -3.04 -15.75 -7.09
C TRP A 33 -3.74 -14.76 -6.16
N ALA A 34 -4.94 -15.14 -5.70
CA ALA A 34 -5.74 -14.41 -4.76
C ALA A 34 -4.81 -14.31 -3.57
N ILE A 35 -4.32 -13.11 -3.35
CA ILE A 35 -3.52 -12.79 -2.19
C ILE A 35 -4.36 -13.28 -1.02
N SER A 36 -3.93 -14.38 -0.40
CA SER A 36 -4.67 -14.99 0.69
C SER A 36 -4.53 -14.06 1.88
N SER A 37 -5.38 -13.04 1.93
CA SER A 37 -5.49 -12.14 3.06
C SER A 37 -6.04 -12.95 4.23
N PRO A 38 -5.31 -13.14 5.33
CA PRO A 38 -5.88 -13.77 6.53
C PRO A 38 -6.88 -12.84 7.23
N LEU A 39 -7.11 -11.65 6.67
CA LEU A 39 -7.93 -10.61 7.27
C LEU A 39 -9.40 -11.00 7.20
N LYS A 40 -10.03 -11.04 8.37
CA LYS A 40 -11.49 -11.10 8.49
C LYS A 40 -12.00 -9.70 8.82
N ALA A 41 -13.18 -9.36 8.34
CA ALA A 41 -13.83 -8.11 8.64
C ALA A 41 -15.33 -8.30 8.76
N THR A 42 -15.97 -7.40 9.51
CA THR A 42 -17.41 -7.18 9.43
C THR A 42 -17.63 -5.92 8.62
N LEU A 43 -18.26 -6.07 7.46
CA LEU A 43 -18.65 -4.96 6.61
C LEU A 43 -20.12 -4.65 6.85
N VAL A 44 -20.42 -3.38 7.08
CA VAL A 44 -21.78 -2.87 7.24
C VAL A 44 -22.11 -1.99 6.04
N ASP A 45 -23.13 -2.37 5.29
CA ASP A 45 -23.58 -1.58 4.15
C ASP A 45 -24.39 -0.34 4.62
N ARG A 46 -24.74 0.54 3.68
CA ARG A 46 -25.55 1.73 3.99
C ARG A 46 -27.00 1.43 4.37
N ALA A 47 -27.52 0.25 4.04
CA ALA A 47 -28.84 -0.21 4.49
C ALA A 47 -28.79 -0.77 5.93
N GLY A 48 -27.59 -1.00 6.48
CA GLY A 48 -27.38 -1.55 7.81
C GLY A 48 -27.24 -3.07 7.84
N ASN A 49 -27.11 -3.74 6.69
CA ASN A 49 -26.84 -5.17 6.64
C ASN A 49 -25.38 -5.46 7.03
N HIS A 50 -25.18 -6.57 7.74
CA HIS A 50 -23.87 -7.00 8.21
C HIS A 50 -23.37 -8.20 7.39
N HIS A 51 -22.13 -8.10 6.91
CA HIS A 51 -21.47 -9.14 6.15
C HIS A 51 -20.17 -9.56 6.85
N GLU A 52 -20.03 -10.84 7.18
CA GLU A 52 -18.75 -11.39 7.62
C GLU A 52 -17.92 -11.78 6.39
N VAL A 53 -16.85 -11.05 6.17
CA VAL A 53 -16.02 -11.16 4.97
C VAL A 53 -14.63 -11.65 5.36
N GLU A 54 -14.22 -12.76 4.76
CA GLU A 54 -12.86 -13.26 4.79
C GLU A 54 -12.09 -12.82 3.55
N LYS A 55 -10.77 -12.79 3.65
CA LYS A 55 -9.87 -12.41 2.56
C LYS A 55 -10.18 -11.04 1.96
N LEU A 56 -10.57 -10.09 2.81
CA LEU A 56 -10.94 -8.74 2.37
C LEU A 56 -9.78 -8.09 1.60
N THR A 57 -10.10 -7.50 0.45
CA THR A 57 -9.21 -6.67 -0.35
C THR A 57 -9.92 -5.38 -0.79
N TYR A 58 -9.14 -4.34 -1.11
CA TYR A 58 -9.60 -3.09 -1.69
C TYR A 58 -9.03 -2.97 -3.10
N GLN A 59 -9.90 -2.94 -4.12
CA GLN A 59 -9.47 -2.97 -5.53
C GLN A 59 -8.43 -4.10 -5.79
N ASP A 60 -8.68 -5.30 -5.25
CA ASP A 60 -7.79 -6.47 -5.34
C ASP A 60 -6.42 -6.31 -4.66
N ARG A 61 -6.28 -5.32 -3.77
CA ARG A 61 -5.06 -5.05 -2.99
C ARG A 61 -5.26 -5.22 -1.48
N LEU A 62 -4.16 -5.47 -0.78
CA LEU A 62 -4.14 -5.52 0.70
C LEU A 62 -3.87 -4.16 1.36
N ASP A 63 -3.73 -3.11 0.58
CA ASP A 63 -3.61 -1.74 1.04
C ASP A 63 -4.80 -0.91 0.53
N ILE A 64 -5.24 0.02 1.37
CA ILE A 64 -6.23 1.03 1.00
C ILE A 64 -5.52 2.35 0.73
N GLU A 65 -6.01 3.02 -0.29
CA GLU A 65 -5.55 4.33 -0.69
C GLU A 65 -6.60 5.38 -0.31
N TYR A 66 -6.18 6.41 0.40
CA TYR A 66 -7.02 7.54 0.79
C TYR A 66 -6.19 8.80 0.93
N TYR A 67 -6.84 9.93 1.16
CA TYR A 67 -6.21 11.25 1.15
C TYR A 67 -6.48 12.02 2.42
N VAL A 68 -5.42 12.45 3.11
CA VAL A 68 -5.50 13.29 4.31
C VAL A 68 -4.88 14.63 3.98
N GLU A 69 -5.63 15.73 4.10
CA GLU A 69 -5.18 17.08 3.70
C GLU A 69 -4.63 17.13 2.26
N GLY A 70 -5.24 16.36 1.35
CA GLY A 70 -4.81 16.26 -0.05
C GLY A 70 -3.57 15.37 -0.30
N GLN A 71 -2.96 14.82 0.75
CA GLN A 71 -1.81 13.91 0.64
C GLN A 71 -2.26 12.45 0.56
N ARG A 72 -1.68 11.72 -0.39
CA ARG A 72 -1.92 10.29 -0.57
C ARG A 72 -1.38 9.49 0.62
N ARG A 73 -2.25 8.67 1.22
CA ARG A 73 -1.93 7.64 2.21
C ARG A 73 -2.15 6.27 1.60
N LEU A 74 -1.21 5.36 1.83
CA LEU A 74 -1.33 3.97 1.40
C LEU A 74 -1.11 3.06 2.62
N VAL A 75 -2.21 2.58 3.20
CA VAL A 75 -2.18 1.87 4.47
C VAL A 75 -2.58 0.42 4.26
N PRO A 76 -1.79 -0.56 4.74
CA PRO A 76 -2.20 -1.95 4.75
C PRO A 76 -3.52 -2.14 5.52
N LEU A 77 -4.48 -2.85 4.96
CA LEU A 77 -5.77 -3.15 5.59
C LEU A 77 -5.59 -3.81 6.97
N GLN A 78 -4.53 -4.60 7.15
CA GLN A 78 -4.13 -5.20 8.42
C GLN A 78 -3.75 -4.21 9.53
N ASN A 79 -3.49 -2.95 9.20
CA ASN A 79 -3.14 -1.89 10.16
C ASN A 79 -4.35 -1.01 10.50
N ILE A 80 -5.49 -1.21 9.84
CA ILE A 80 -6.74 -0.52 10.10
C ILE A 80 -7.54 -1.34 11.09
N ASP A 81 -8.08 -0.70 12.12
CA ASP A 81 -9.05 -1.31 13.03
C ASP A 81 -10.48 -1.06 12.52
N ARG A 82 -10.74 0.16 12.06
CA ARG A 82 -12.06 0.57 11.57
C ARG A 82 -11.96 1.59 10.45
N LEU A 83 -12.83 1.46 9.46
CA LEU A 83 -13.04 2.45 8.40
C LEU A 83 -14.51 2.83 8.37
N ARG A 84 -14.83 4.11 8.56
CA ARG A 84 -16.19 4.64 8.43
C ARG A 84 -16.28 5.55 7.22
N LEU A 85 -17.36 5.43 6.46
CA LEU A 85 -17.66 6.28 5.32
C LEU A 85 -18.80 7.21 5.73
N GLU A 86 -18.51 8.51 5.79
CA GLU A 86 -19.43 9.53 6.32
C GLU A 86 -19.98 10.47 5.23
N GLY A 87 -19.46 10.40 3.99
CA GLY A 87 -19.93 11.20 2.85
C GLY A 87 -21.26 10.74 2.24
N ASP A 88 -21.80 11.52 1.29
CA ASP A 88 -22.99 11.12 0.52
C ASP A 88 -22.63 9.94 -0.43
N PRO A 89 -23.48 8.91 -0.59
CA PRO A 89 -23.16 7.79 -1.49
C PRO A 89 -22.96 8.22 -2.95
N ARG A 90 -23.49 9.39 -3.34
CA ARG A 90 -23.40 9.95 -4.69
C ARG A 90 -22.10 10.72 -4.93
N ASP A 91 -21.35 11.02 -3.88
CA ASP A 91 -20.08 11.73 -4.01
C ASP A 91 -19.03 10.83 -4.66
N GLU A 92 -18.30 11.37 -5.64
CA GLU A 92 -17.15 10.68 -6.25
C GLU A 92 -15.99 10.54 -5.26
N GLU A 93 -15.84 11.51 -4.35
CA GLU A 93 -14.93 11.50 -3.22
C GLU A 93 -15.72 11.45 -1.90
N GLN A 94 -15.62 10.35 -1.17
CA GLN A 94 -16.31 10.21 0.12
C GLN A 94 -15.39 10.57 1.28
N THR A 95 -15.91 11.36 2.21
CA THR A 95 -15.28 11.56 3.51
C THR A 95 -15.23 10.25 4.27
N ILE A 96 -14.07 9.91 4.79
CA ILE A 96 -13.84 8.73 5.61
C ILE A 96 -13.18 9.08 6.93
N VAL A 97 -13.42 8.24 7.93
CA VAL A 97 -12.67 8.21 9.17
C VAL A 97 -11.97 6.85 9.24
N VAL A 98 -10.64 6.87 9.28
CA VAL A 98 -9.79 5.69 9.41
C VAL A 98 -9.28 5.63 10.84
N THR A 99 -9.65 4.61 11.59
CA THR A 99 -9.04 4.29 12.88
C THR A 99 -8.02 3.18 12.66
N LEU A 100 -6.77 3.47 12.97
CA LEU A 100 -5.67 2.52 12.91
C LEU A 100 -5.66 1.61 14.14
N ARG A 101 -5.01 0.45 14.04
CA ARG A 101 -4.77 -0.46 15.17
C ARG A 101 -3.95 0.16 16.30
N THR A 102 -3.28 1.29 16.05
CA THR A 102 -2.56 2.07 17.07
C THR A 102 -3.51 2.89 17.94
N GLY A 103 -4.80 2.96 17.59
CA GLY A 103 -5.80 3.83 18.23
C GLY A 103 -5.88 5.23 17.62
N ARG A 104 -4.92 5.60 16.76
CA ARG A 104 -4.94 6.87 16.03
C ARG A 104 -6.09 6.87 15.02
N SER A 105 -6.83 7.98 14.97
CA SER A 105 -7.86 8.21 13.96
C SER A 105 -7.47 9.38 13.05
N GLU A 106 -7.74 9.22 11.75
CA GLU A 106 -7.51 10.24 10.73
C GLU A 106 -8.78 10.42 9.90
N THR A 107 -9.10 11.68 9.60
CA THR A 107 -10.19 12.02 8.66
C THR A 107 -9.59 12.32 7.31
N GLY A 108 -10.16 11.73 6.27
CA GLY A 108 -9.67 11.89 4.91
C GLY A 108 -10.76 11.70 3.87
N LYS A 109 -10.33 11.54 2.62
CA LYS A 109 -11.20 11.24 1.49
C LYS A 109 -10.77 9.97 0.78
N ILE A 110 -11.73 9.19 0.31
CA ILE A 110 -11.51 8.04 -0.58
C ILE A 110 -12.24 8.26 -1.90
N LEU A 111 -11.66 7.77 -2.99
CA LEU A 111 -12.35 7.76 -4.27
C LEU A 111 -13.36 6.60 -4.30
N ALA A 112 -14.64 6.94 -4.50
CA ALA A 112 -15.76 5.99 -4.58
C ALA A 112 -16.38 5.92 -5.98
N GLY A 113 -16.21 6.97 -6.80
CA GLY A 113 -16.80 7.10 -8.14
C GLY A 113 -16.11 6.28 -9.25
N SER A 114 -16.67 6.33 -10.46
CA SER A 114 -16.26 5.53 -11.63
C SER A 114 -14.97 6.02 -12.31
N ASN A 115 -14.38 7.15 -11.89
CA ASN A 115 -13.20 7.76 -12.51
C ASN A 115 -11.89 7.41 -11.80
N VAL A 116 -11.80 6.24 -11.15
CA VAL A 116 -10.53 5.77 -10.62
C VAL A 116 -9.72 5.18 -11.77
N SER A 117 -8.66 5.89 -12.15
CA SER A 117 -7.66 5.33 -13.06
C SER A 117 -7.07 4.08 -12.40
N PRO A 118 -7.02 2.94 -13.11
CA PRO A 118 -6.19 1.83 -12.66
C PRO A 118 -4.74 2.34 -12.62
N HIS A 119 -4.02 1.95 -11.57
CA HIS A 119 -2.74 2.54 -11.13
C HIS A 119 -1.63 2.59 -12.21
N GLN A 120 -0.46 3.17 -11.89
CA GLN A 120 0.71 3.31 -12.79
C GLN A 120 1.19 2.01 -13.49
N ASP A 121 0.74 0.83 -13.03
CA ASP A 121 1.05 -0.47 -13.62
C ASP A 121 -0.03 -0.99 -14.60
N ALA A 122 -1.11 -0.23 -14.83
CA ALA A 122 -2.21 -0.58 -15.72
C ALA A 122 -2.31 0.41 -16.88
N LEU A 123 -1.51 0.18 -17.92
CA LEU A 123 -1.68 0.83 -19.21
C LEU A 123 -2.94 0.25 -19.89
N GLY A 124 -4.05 0.99 -19.81
CA GLY A 124 -5.27 0.73 -20.57
C GLY A 124 -6.36 0.02 -19.76
N GLY A 125 -7.47 0.72 -19.52
CA GLY A 125 -8.69 0.12 -18.97
C GLY A 125 -9.63 1.17 -18.41
N GLY A 126 -10.87 1.18 -18.88
CA GLY A 126 -11.91 2.15 -18.51
C GLY A 126 -12.14 2.24 -17.00
N GLY A 127 -12.64 3.40 -16.57
CA GLY A 127 -12.89 3.70 -15.18
C GLY A 127 -13.73 2.63 -14.49
N SER A 128 -13.20 2.09 -13.39
CA SER A 128 -13.91 1.15 -12.53
C SER A 128 -14.20 1.83 -11.20
N ALA A 129 -15.44 1.76 -10.74
CA ALA A 129 -15.78 2.18 -9.39
C ALA A 129 -14.98 1.37 -8.36
N SER A 130 -14.50 2.07 -7.32
CA SER A 130 -13.77 1.42 -6.22
C SER A 130 -14.67 0.42 -5.50
N ARG A 131 -14.10 -0.74 -5.15
CA ARG A 131 -14.84 -1.83 -4.51
C ARG A 131 -13.99 -2.55 -3.46
N PHE A 132 -14.69 -3.17 -2.53
CA PHE A 132 -14.14 -4.18 -1.62
C PHE A 132 -14.56 -5.55 -2.10
N THR A 133 -13.62 -6.49 -2.13
CA THR A 133 -13.88 -7.88 -2.50
C THR A 133 -13.41 -8.82 -1.40
N GLY A 134 -13.98 -10.02 -1.36
CA GLY A 134 -13.62 -11.05 -0.40
C GLY A 134 -14.46 -12.30 -0.58
N VAL A 135 -14.59 -13.08 0.49
CA VAL A 135 -15.37 -14.32 0.52
C VAL A 135 -16.25 -14.34 1.75
N THR A 136 -17.51 -14.70 1.58
CA THR A 136 -18.47 -14.98 2.66
C THR A 136 -18.80 -16.48 2.67
N PRO A 137 -19.49 -16.99 3.71
CA PRO A 137 -19.99 -18.37 3.70
C PRO A 137 -20.92 -18.69 2.51
N LEU A 138 -21.51 -17.68 1.88
CA LEU A 138 -22.42 -17.82 0.73
C LEU A 138 -21.70 -17.79 -0.63
N GLY A 139 -20.39 -17.52 -0.64
CA GLY A 139 -19.58 -17.43 -1.84
C GLY A 139 -18.81 -16.11 -1.97
N PRO A 140 -18.37 -15.75 -3.19
CA PRO A 140 -17.66 -14.50 -3.45
C PRO A 140 -18.45 -13.28 -2.99
N PHE A 141 -17.75 -12.31 -2.42
CA PHE A 141 -18.31 -11.05 -1.96
C PHE A 141 -17.69 -9.89 -2.74
N ASP A 142 -18.54 -8.99 -3.22
CA ASP A 142 -18.17 -7.76 -3.93
C ASP A 142 -19.15 -6.66 -3.51
N ILE A 143 -18.63 -5.54 -3.05
CA ILE A 143 -19.42 -4.34 -2.74
C ILE A 143 -18.67 -3.09 -3.16
N LEU A 144 -19.38 -2.14 -3.76
CA LEU A 144 -18.81 -0.85 -4.11
C LEU A 144 -18.52 -0.05 -2.83
N VAL A 145 -17.43 0.71 -2.83
CA VAL A 145 -17.08 1.62 -1.70
C VAL A 145 -18.26 2.49 -1.32
N ARG A 146 -18.99 3.01 -2.33
CA ARG A 146 -20.12 3.90 -2.08
C ARG A 146 -21.27 3.28 -1.29
N ASP A 147 -21.40 1.96 -1.35
CA ASP A 147 -22.48 1.22 -0.70
C ASP A 147 -22.07 0.76 0.71
N VAL A 148 -20.80 0.95 1.10
CA VAL A 148 -20.28 0.66 2.44
C VAL A 148 -20.54 1.83 3.38
N ARG A 149 -20.97 1.52 4.61
CA ARG A 149 -21.06 2.48 5.72
C ARG A 149 -19.86 2.36 6.66
N GLU A 150 -19.49 1.14 7.01
CA GLU A 150 -18.44 0.86 7.98
C GLU A 150 -17.77 -0.49 7.68
N ILE A 151 -16.47 -0.57 7.93
CA ILE A 151 -15.69 -1.81 7.94
C ILE A 151 -15.02 -1.90 9.31
N ILE A 152 -15.25 -3.01 10.00
CA ILE A 152 -14.63 -3.32 11.29
C ILE A 152 -13.70 -4.50 11.07
N MET A 153 -12.41 -4.28 11.21
CA MET A 153 -11.40 -5.31 10.99
C MET A 153 -11.34 -6.26 12.20
N ARG A 154 -11.23 -7.55 11.94
CA ARG A 154 -11.02 -8.58 12.96
C ARG A 154 -9.59 -9.08 12.86
N HIS A 155 -8.77 -8.66 13.82
CA HIS A 155 -7.36 -9.05 13.88
C HIS A 155 -7.19 -10.36 14.65
N PRO A 156 -6.32 -11.27 14.18
CA PRO A 156 -6.01 -12.46 14.95
C PRO A 156 -5.23 -12.08 16.22
N ALA A 157 -5.52 -12.75 17.34
CA ALA A 157 -4.89 -12.49 18.63
C ALA A 157 -3.36 -12.68 18.62
N SER A 158 -2.84 -13.46 17.67
CA SER A 158 -1.41 -13.67 17.46
C SER A 158 -0.69 -12.50 16.78
N LEU A 159 -1.42 -11.52 16.24
CA LEU A 159 -0.82 -10.38 15.57
C LEU A 159 -0.27 -9.40 16.62
N PRO A 160 1.03 -9.04 16.56
CA PRO A 160 1.61 -8.14 17.54
C PRO A 160 0.89 -6.78 17.54
N PRO A 161 0.93 -6.04 18.66
CA PRO A 161 0.35 -4.70 18.74
C PRO A 161 0.95 -3.82 17.64
N ALA A 162 0.10 -3.01 17.01
CA ALA A 162 0.55 -2.11 15.97
C ALA A 162 1.49 -1.08 16.59
N LYS A 163 2.66 -0.89 15.98
CA LYS A 163 3.60 0.17 16.33
C LYS A 163 3.51 1.25 15.27
N GLU A 164 3.34 2.49 15.73
CA GLU A 164 3.40 3.65 14.86
C GLU A 164 4.85 4.08 14.67
N THR A 165 5.32 4.06 13.43
CA THR A 165 6.65 4.58 13.11
C THR A 165 6.48 5.98 12.52
N VAL A 166 6.63 7.00 13.36
CA VAL A 166 6.66 8.40 12.90
C VAL A 166 8.10 8.77 12.56
N LEU A 167 8.39 8.90 11.27
CA LEU A 167 9.72 9.28 10.80
C LEU A 167 9.85 10.80 10.73
N LYS A 168 10.91 11.33 11.35
CA LYS A 168 11.28 12.74 11.23
C LYS A 168 12.50 12.86 10.33
N ALA A 169 12.55 13.86 9.47
CA ALA A 169 13.70 14.12 8.62
C ALA A 169 13.85 15.61 8.30
N THR A 170 15.08 16.03 8.01
CA THR A 170 15.37 17.30 7.36
C THR A 170 15.45 17.04 5.85
N LEU A 171 14.57 17.66 5.07
CA LEU A 171 14.63 17.66 3.61
C LEU A 171 15.33 18.91 3.11
N ILE A 172 16.31 18.73 2.23
CA ILE A 172 17.11 19.80 1.66
C ILE A 172 16.83 19.83 0.16
N THR A 173 16.40 20.98 -0.35
CA THR A 173 16.07 21.19 -1.76
C THR A 173 17.33 21.47 -2.59
N LEU A 174 17.18 21.45 -3.92
CA LEU A 174 18.26 21.83 -4.85
C LEU A 174 18.78 23.26 -4.62
N ASP A 175 17.89 24.21 -4.30
CA ASP A 175 18.23 25.59 -3.95
C ASP A 175 18.73 25.77 -2.50
N GLY A 176 18.88 24.68 -1.74
CA GLY A 176 19.47 24.68 -0.41
C GLY A 176 18.52 25.03 0.75
N LYS A 177 17.22 25.20 0.48
CA LYS A 177 16.21 25.36 1.54
C LYS A 177 16.07 24.08 2.34
N MET A 178 15.83 24.23 3.65
CA MET A 178 15.71 23.12 4.58
C MET A 178 14.32 23.09 5.19
N PHE A 179 13.72 21.91 5.26
CA PHE A 179 12.41 21.66 5.84
C PHE A 179 12.51 20.56 6.89
N GLU A 180 12.07 20.86 8.11
CA GLU A 180 11.94 19.90 9.20
C GLU A 180 10.58 19.21 9.09
N VAL A 181 10.58 17.96 8.63
CA VAL A 181 9.36 17.24 8.27
C VAL A 181 9.13 16.05 9.20
N GLU A 182 7.91 15.92 9.70
CA GLU A 182 7.45 14.79 10.51
C GLU A 182 6.50 13.90 9.72
N GLY A 183 6.45 12.61 10.07
CA GLY A 183 5.63 11.61 9.37
C GLY A 183 6.06 11.41 7.92
N VAL A 184 7.37 11.38 7.66
CA VAL A 184 7.93 11.33 6.29
C VAL A 184 7.59 10.01 5.60
N GLU A 185 6.94 10.10 4.45
CA GLU A 185 6.58 8.98 3.58
C GLU A 185 7.05 9.20 2.15
N TYR A 186 7.49 8.13 1.50
CA TYR A 186 7.80 8.10 0.07
C TYR A 186 6.62 7.51 -0.71
N ARG A 187 5.95 8.32 -1.53
CA ARG A 187 4.76 7.93 -2.31
C ARG A 187 3.71 7.22 -1.44
N GLY A 188 3.48 7.72 -0.22
CA GLY A 188 2.56 7.17 0.78
C GLY A 188 3.05 5.91 1.51
N LYS A 189 4.34 5.56 1.41
CA LYS A 189 4.93 4.35 2.01
C LYS A 189 6.12 4.69 2.92
N LEU A 190 6.32 3.88 3.97
CA LEU A 190 7.52 3.91 4.83
C LEU A 190 8.73 3.16 4.23
N ARG A 191 8.73 2.99 2.90
CA ARG A 191 9.83 2.41 2.14
C ARG A 191 10.01 3.17 0.83
N MET A 192 11.26 3.39 0.45
CA MET A 192 11.64 4.01 -0.80
C MET A 192 12.01 2.94 -1.82
N ASP A 193 11.29 2.91 -2.94
CA ASP A 193 11.61 2.04 -4.06
C ASP A 193 12.69 2.66 -4.94
N TYR A 194 13.66 1.85 -5.36
CA TYR A 194 14.78 2.25 -6.21
C TYR A 194 15.25 1.09 -7.09
N ASN A 195 15.98 1.38 -8.15
CA ASN A 195 16.49 0.40 -9.09
C ASN A 195 18.01 0.23 -8.96
N ILE A 196 18.48 -1.01 -9.05
CA ILE A 196 19.90 -1.34 -9.26
C ILE A 196 19.98 -2.10 -10.58
N GLY A 197 20.45 -1.42 -11.64
CA GLY A 197 20.25 -1.90 -13.01
C GLY A 197 18.77 -2.11 -13.28
N ASN A 198 18.39 -3.30 -13.75
CA ASN A 198 16.99 -3.65 -14.06
C ASN A 198 16.22 -4.24 -12.86
N LYS A 199 16.83 -4.30 -11.67
CA LYS A 199 16.21 -4.90 -10.48
C LYS A 199 15.63 -3.83 -9.57
N ARG A 200 14.32 -3.85 -9.39
CA ARG A 200 13.65 -3.04 -8.35
C ARG A 200 14.01 -3.57 -6.96
N ARG A 201 14.27 -2.62 -6.05
CA ARG A 201 14.64 -2.82 -4.66
C ARG A 201 13.86 -1.82 -3.80
N SER A 202 13.82 -2.07 -2.50
CA SER A 202 13.18 -1.16 -1.55
C SER A 202 14.06 -0.98 -0.32
N ALA A 203 14.17 0.26 0.15
CA ALA A 203 14.85 0.64 1.38
C ALA A 203 13.79 1.04 2.41
N LYS A 204 13.75 0.37 3.57
CA LYS A 204 12.87 0.79 4.67
C LYS A 204 13.38 2.11 5.25
N LEU A 205 12.55 3.15 5.24
CA LEU A 205 12.98 4.50 5.62
C LEU A 205 13.45 4.57 7.08
N GLU A 206 12.86 3.75 7.98
CA GLU A 206 13.30 3.62 9.38
C GLU A 206 14.78 3.21 9.54
N LYS A 207 15.35 2.53 8.53
CA LYS A 207 16.75 2.05 8.56
C LYS A 207 17.72 2.99 7.85
N VAL A 208 17.19 4.00 7.16
CA VAL A 208 17.95 4.94 6.35
C VAL A 208 18.32 6.14 7.21
N SER A 209 19.59 6.53 7.18
CA SER A 209 20.07 7.74 7.83
C SER A 209 20.07 8.92 6.86
N ARG A 210 20.42 8.68 5.60
CA ARG A 210 20.57 9.71 4.59
C ARG A 210 20.25 9.20 3.20
N VAL A 211 19.65 10.05 2.39
CA VAL A 211 19.53 9.84 0.94
C VAL A 211 20.09 11.05 0.23
N ASP A 212 21.09 10.82 -0.61
CA ASP A 212 21.69 11.82 -1.47
C ASP A 212 21.19 11.60 -2.90
N PHE A 213 20.75 12.68 -3.54
CA PHE A 213 20.31 12.64 -4.92
C PHE A 213 21.31 13.41 -5.79
N THR A 214 22.01 12.71 -6.67
CA THR A 214 22.96 13.34 -7.61
C THR A 214 22.21 14.34 -8.47
N GLU A 215 22.79 15.49 -8.78
CA GLU A 215 22.19 16.45 -9.71
C GLU A 215 22.02 15.80 -11.09
N GLY A 216 20.82 15.31 -11.34
CA GLY A 216 20.35 14.98 -12.68
C GLY A 216 19.69 16.23 -13.21
N GLY A 217 20.10 16.69 -14.40
CA GLY A 217 19.42 17.80 -15.06
C GLY A 217 17.91 17.56 -15.07
N THR A 218 17.12 18.63 -15.03
CA THR A 218 15.64 18.70 -14.98
C THR A 218 14.88 17.87 -16.03
N HIS A 219 15.59 17.09 -16.86
CA HIS A 219 15.11 16.28 -17.97
C HIS A 219 15.44 14.78 -17.85
N GLN A 220 16.07 14.31 -16.77
CA GLN A 220 16.34 12.89 -16.58
C GLN A 220 15.15 12.17 -15.94
N GLU A 221 14.62 11.15 -16.63
CA GLU A 221 13.54 10.30 -16.11
C GLU A 221 13.95 9.52 -14.87
N MET A 222 15.22 9.11 -14.82
CA MET A 222 15.83 8.36 -13.73
C MET A 222 16.98 9.14 -13.13
N ARG A 223 16.94 9.36 -11.82
CA ARG A 223 17.95 10.10 -11.08
C ARG A 223 18.82 9.18 -10.23
N PRO A 224 20.15 9.27 -10.26
CA PRO A 224 21.02 8.51 -9.38
C PRO A 224 20.83 8.89 -7.91
N VAL A 225 20.85 7.89 -7.04
CA VAL A 225 20.71 8.06 -5.60
C VAL A 225 21.78 7.28 -4.86
N THR A 226 22.21 7.83 -3.72
CA THR A 226 22.99 7.10 -2.71
C THR A 226 22.17 7.05 -1.43
N ILE A 227 21.87 5.83 -0.98
CA ILE A 227 21.13 5.57 0.26
C ILE A 227 22.15 5.11 1.30
N THR A 228 22.28 5.87 2.39
CA THR A 228 23.11 5.52 3.54
C THR A 228 22.21 5.03 4.67
N TYR A 229 22.55 3.87 5.23
CA TYR A 229 21.83 3.26 6.34
C TYR A 229 22.46 3.68 7.68
N TRP A 230 21.69 3.57 8.77
CA TRP A 230 22.22 3.78 10.13
C TRP A 230 23.39 2.85 10.46
N SER A 231 23.47 1.68 9.82
CA SER A 231 24.59 0.74 9.97
C SER A 231 25.89 1.20 9.27
N GLY A 232 25.90 2.38 8.64
CA GLY A 232 27.01 2.87 7.82
C GLY A 232 27.09 2.26 6.41
N LYS A 233 26.27 1.25 6.10
CA LYS A 233 26.20 0.66 4.76
C LYS A 233 25.66 1.70 3.77
N THR A 234 26.23 1.74 2.57
CA THR A 234 25.73 2.57 1.46
C THR A 234 25.29 1.70 0.30
N VAL A 235 24.23 2.13 -0.40
CA VAL A 235 23.78 1.51 -1.64
C VAL A 235 23.53 2.60 -2.67
N GLN A 236 23.99 2.37 -3.89
CA GLN A 236 23.74 3.24 -5.03
C GLN A 236 22.68 2.61 -5.94
N GLY A 237 21.86 3.46 -6.55
CA GLY A 237 20.84 3.04 -7.49
C GLY A 237 20.25 4.24 -8.22
N THR A 238 19.09 4.04 -8.83
CA THR A 238 18.34 5.10 -9.50
C THR A 238 16.89 5.13 -9.04
N VAL A 239 16.26 6.29 -9.12
CA VAL A 239 14.84 6.48 -8.83
C VAL A 239 14.17 7.27 -9.94
N GLU A 240 12.89 7.02 -10.15
CA GLU A 240 12.10 7.79 -11.09
C GLU A 240 11.96 9.24 -10.59
N ALA A 241 12.44 10.19 -11.39
CA ALA A 241 12.35 11.63 -11.14
C ALA A 241 11.78 12.40 -12.34
N SER A 242 11.15 11.69 -13.30
CA SER A 242 10.54 12.28 -14.48
C SER A 242 9.51 13.35 -14.11
N THR A 243 9.61 14.50 -14.77
CA THR A 243 8.65 15.61 -14.71
C THR A 243 7.67 15.59 -15.89
N VAL A 244 7.89 14.70 -16.86
CA VAL A 244 7.09 14.57 -18.07
C VAL A 244 5.79 13.84 -17.74
N ARG A 245 4.68 14.32 -18.28
CA ARG A 245 3.38 13.68 -18.14
C ARG A 245 3.29 12.43 -19.00
N LEU A 246 2.82 11.33 -18.41
CA LEU A 246 2.65 10.07 -19.13
C LEU A 246 1.33 10.09 -19.93
N SER A 247 1.29 9.33 -21.03
CA SER A 247 0.07 9.19 -21.83
C SER A 247 -1.06 8.56 -20.99
N GLY A 248 -2.24 9.18 -21.00
CA GLY A 248 -3.39 8.75 -20.18
C GLY A 248 -3.29 9.10 -18.69
N GLU A 249 -2.25 9.81 -18.26
CA GLU A 249 -2.09 10.22 -16.86
C GLU A 249 -3.03 11.38 -16.50
N MET A 250 -3.86 11.18 -15.48
CA MET A 250 -4.76 12.20 -14.93
C MET A 250 -3.97 13.24 -14.12
N ASP A 251 -4.55 14.44 -13.92
CA ASP A 251 -3.88 15.55 -13.22
C ASP A 251 -3.44 15.15 -11.81
N LYS A 252 -4.30 14.42 -11.09
CA LYS A 252 -4.03 13.95 -9.72
C LYS A 252 -2.87 12.96 -9.68
N SER A 253 -2.87 11.95 -10.56
CA SER A 253 -1.77 10.98 -10.67
C SER A 253 -0.45 11.63 -11.06
N TYR A 254 -0.50 12.63 -11.97
CA TYR A 254 0.67 13.41 -12.34
C TYR A 254 1.22 14.19 -11.15
N PHE A 255 0.36 14.92 -10.43
CA PHE A 255 0.76 15.68 -9.26
C PHE A 255 1.38 14.79 -8.18
N GLU A 256 0.76 13.66 -7.87
CA GLU A 256 1.28 12.71 -6.87
C GLU A 256 2.66 12.16 -7.24
N ARG A 257 2.85 11.77 -8.51
CA ARG A 257 4.11 11.20 -9.01
C ARG A 257 5.23 12.25 -9.03
N VAL A 258 4.93 13.44 -9.52
CA VAL A 258 5.94 14.47 -9.82
C VAL A 258 6.18 15.40 -8.64
N ASN A 259 5.14 15.83 -7.94
CA ASN A 259 5.20 16.89 -6.93
C ASN A 259 5.05 16.39 -5.47
N ALA A 260 4.52 15.18 -5.26
CA ALA A 260 4.32 14.61 -3.93
C ALA A 260 5.07 13.29 -3.72
N ALA A 261 6.30 13.22 -4.22
CA ALA A 261 7.13 12.04 -4.08
C ALA A 261 7.52 11.76 -2.62
N PHE A 262 7.89 12.80 -1.86
CA PHE A 262 7.98 12.76 -0.42
C PHE A 262 6.90 13.64 0.19
N THR A 263 6.24 13.12 1.22
CA THR A 263 5.16 13.80 1.94
C THR A 263 5.41 13.73 3.45
N GLY A 264 4.75 14.63 4.18
CA GLY A 264 4.77 14.66 5.64
C GLY A 264 4.10 15.94 6.14
N ARG A 265 4.46 16.38 7.35
CA ARG A 265 3.98 17.61 7.96
C ARG A 265 5.14 18.50 8.37
N ILE A 266 4.98 19.80 8.16
CA ILE A 266 5.81 20.87 8.70
C ILE A 266 4.97 21.73 9.64
N ALA A 267 5.60 22.68 10.35
CA ALA A 267 4.89 23.56 11.27
C ALA A 267 3.71 24.32 10.63
N SER A 268 3.78 24.65 9.34
CA SER A 268 2.73 25.35 8.60
C SER A 268 1.64 24.45 8.01
N GLY A 269 1.71 23.12 8.20
CA GLY A 269 0.71 22.17 7.69
C GLY A 269 1.31 21.04 6.83
N ALA A 270 0.50 20.52 5.92
CA ALA A 270 0.89 19.47 4.98
C ALA A 270 2.11 19.88 4.12
N PHE A 271 3.08 18.97 3.99
CA PHE A 271 4.29 19.14 3.21
C PHE A 271 4.39 18.10 2.09
N SER A 272 4.65 18.53 0.86
CA SER A 272 4.90 17.65 -0.28
C SER A 272 6.04 18.19 -1.13
N ILE A 273 6.89 17.29 -1.62
CA ILE A 273 7.98 17.65 -2.53
C ILE A 273 8.26 16.55 -3.56
N GLY A 274 8.56 16.98 -4.78
CA GLY A 274 8.90 16.13 -5.91
C GLY A 274 10.34 15.63 -5.93
N MET A 275 10.58 14.45 -6.51
CA MET A 275 11.94 13.91 -6.65
C MET A 275 12.91 14.83 -7.42
N HIS A 276 12.37 15.63 -8.32
CA HIS A 276 13.12 16.58 -9.14
C HIS A 276 13.65 17.78 -8.33
N ALA A 277 13.08 18.07 -7.14
CA ALA A 277 13.39 19.26 -6.36
C ALA A 277 14.25 19.00 -5.11
N ILE A 278 14.48 17.73 -4.76
CA ILE A 278 15.19 17.34 -3.53
C ILE A 278 16.67 17.16 -3.81
N LYS A 279 17.56 17.73 -3.01
CA LYS A 279 19.00 17.46 -3.03
C LYS A 279 19.37 16.32 -2.10
N GLN A 280 18.83 16.35 -0.89
CA GLN A 280 19.21 15.42 0.17
C GLN A 280 18.07 15.27 1.19
N ILE A 281 17.98 14.10 1.81
CA ILE A 281 17.12 13.84 2.96
C ILE A 281 17.98 13.29 4.08
N ARG A 282 17.84 13.85 5.28
CA ARG A 282 18.53 13.40 6.51
C ARG A 282 17.49 12.96 7.51
N PHE A 283 17.38 11.65 7.72
CA PHE A 283 16.45 11.12 8.72
C PHE A 283 17.02 11.35 10.11
N LYS A 284 16.12 11.60 11.06
CA LYS A 284 16.47 11.65 12.48
C LYS A 284 16.34 10.24 13.06
N PRO A 285 17.19 9.86 14.05
CA PRO A 285 17.01 8.61 14.76
C PRO A 285 15.60 8.54 15.35
N PRO A 286 14.94 7.38 15.33
CA PRO A 286 13.68 7.21 16.04
C PRO A 286 13.93 7.51 17.52
N VAL A 287 13.17 8.45 18.08
CA VAL A 287 13.19 8.69 19.53
C VAL A 287 12.62 7.43 20.17
N GLN A 288 13.44 6.71 20.92
CA GLN A 288 12.91 5.71 21.83
C GLN A 288 12.23 6.51 22.94
N GLU A 289 10.91 6.49 22.99
CA GLU A 289 10.22 6.85 24.23
C GLU A 289 10.69 5.81 25.25
N GLU A 290 11.65 6.21 26.09
CA GLU A 290 11.93 5.50 27.32
C GLU A 290 10.60 5.41 28.05
N GLY A 291 10.09 4.18 28.17
CA GLY A 291 8.94 3.91 29.00
C GLY A 291 9.20 4.52 30.37
N ALA A 292 8.22 5.27 30.86
CA ALA A 292 8.19 5.72 32.23
C ALA A 292 8.11 4.49 33.16
N GLU A 293 9.23 3.81 33.36
CA GLU A 293 9.48 3.02 34.55
C GLU A 293 9.74 4.03 35.67
N GLY A 294 8.64 4.55 36.21
CA GLY A 294 8.63 5.14 37.54
C GLY A 294 9.03 4.05 38.51
N GLU A 295 10.33 3.92 38.72
CA GLU A 295 10.96 3.14 39.77
C GLU A 295 10.37 3.62 41.10
N HIS A 296 9.33 2.93 41.57
CA HIS A 296 8.75 3.14 42.89
C HIS A 296 9.79 2.63 43.89
N LYS A 297 10.78 3.48 44.21
CA LYS A 297 11.68 3.26 45.33
C LYS A 297 10.80 3.22 46.57
N GLY A 298 10.54 2.00 47.04
CA GLY A 298 10.01 1.72 48.35
C GLY A 298 10.91 2.40 49.37
N VAL A 299 10.39 3.47 49.97
CA VAL A 299 10.99 4.09 51.15
C VAL A 299 11.01 3.02 52.23
N LYS A 300 12.21 2.57 52.62
CA LYS A 300 12.42 1.87 53.88
C LYS A 300 11.94 2.81 54.99
N ALA A 301 10.85 2.42 55.65
CA ALA A 301 10.50 2.99 56.94
C ALA A 301 11.53 2.49 57.95
N ASP A 302 12.50 3.35 58.24
CA ASP A 302 13.35 3.21 59.42
C ASP A 302 12.51 3.60 60.63
N GLY A 303 12.51 2.73 61.64
CA GLY A 303 11.75 2.95 62.86
C GLY A 303 12.36 4.10 63.66
N ASP A 304 11.51 4.91 64.29
CA ASP A 304 11.91 5.46 65.57
C ASP A 304 10.75 5.65 66.53
N ARG A 305 11.12 5.44 67.80
CA ARG A 305 10.33 5.36 69.03
C ARG A 305 9.70 6.70 69.42
N LEU A 306 8.45 6.65 69.88
CA LEU A 306 7.88 7.45 70.99
C LEU A 306 6.68 6.62 71.50
N GLY A 307 6.57 6.14 72.74
CA GLY A 307 6.66 6.88 73.99
C GLY A 307 5.25 6.93 74.63
N ASN A 308 4.86 5.84 75.31
CA ASN A 308 4.06 5.76 76.56
C ASN A 308 3.66 4.31 76.85
#